data_AF-A0A821SPB9-F1
#
_entry.id   AF-A0A821SPB9-F1
#
_cell.length_a   1.000
_cell.length_b   1.000
_cell.length_c   1.000
_cell.angle_alpha   90.00
_cell.angle_beta   90.00
_cell.angle_gamma   90.00
#
_symmetry.space_group_name_H-M   'P 1'
#
loop_
_entity.id
_entity.type
_entity.pdbx_description
1 polymer ?
#
loop_
_entity_poly.entity_id
_entity_poly.type
_entity_poly.pdbx_seq_one_letter_code
_entity_poly.pdbx_strand_id
1 'polypeptide(L)'
;MAQNKEALALVVDIGTGMSEAAPGYDSPLQIASDILQMIVQRKMFQESKDELALILFGADESNNDLADEDNYRNINVVFPLSPANWHLFEEIQKIKPSNNPAD
;
A
#
# COMPACT_ATOMS: atom_id res chain seq x y z
N MET A 1 1.33 5.92 -31.97
CA MET A 1 2.32 5.31 -31.06
C MET A 1 1.52 4.65 -29.94
N ALA A 2 1.68 3.36 -29.71
CA ALA A 2 1.02 2.71 -28.57
C ALA A 2 1.56 3.38 -27.30
N GLN A 3 0.70 4.03 -26.52
CA GLN A 3 1.06 4.46 -25.17
C GLN A 3 1.39 3.17 -24.39
N ASN A 4 2.61 3.05 -23.90
CA ASN A 4 2.95 1.99 -22.94
C ASN A 4 2.10 2.24 -21.68
N LYS A 5 1.19 1.32 -21.39
CA LYS A 5 0.42 1.28 -20.15
C LYS A 5 1.25 0.53 -19.11
N GLU A 6 1.44 1.11 -17.94
CA GLU A 6 2.12 0.46 -16.82
C GLU A 6 1.10 -0.11 -15.83
N ALA A 7 1.45 -1.22 -15.18
CA ALA A 7 0.74 -1.75 -14.02
C ALA A 7 1.70 -1.76 -12.83
N LEU A 8 1.32 -1.11 -11.73
CA LEU A 8 2.15 -0.94 -10.54
C LEU A 8 1.44 -1.51 -9.30
N ALA A 9 2.02 -2.53 -8.68
CA ALA A 9 1.57 -3.03 -7.39
C ALA A 9 2.39 -2.40 -6.26
N LEU A 10 1.73 -1.63 -5.40
CA LEU A 10 2.30 -1.05 -4.19
C LEU A 10 2.09 -2.06 -3.05
N VAL A 11 3.14 -2.77 -2.65
CA VAL A 11 3.09 -3.76 -1.57
C VAL A 11 3.78 -3.17 -0.34
N VAL A 12 3.04 -3.04 0.76
CA VAL A 12 3.47 -2.25 1.93
C VAL A 12 3.39 -3.10 3.19
N ASP A 13 4.51 -3.13 3.92
CA ASP A 13 4.56 -3.71 5.25
C ASP A 13 3.91 -2.75 6.25
N ILE A 14 2.93 -3.23 7.01
CA ILE A 14 2.29 -2.48 8.10
C ILE A 14 2.47 -3.15 9.46
N GLY A 15 3.33 -4.18 9.55
CA GLY A 15 3.59 -4.91 10.77
C GLY A 15 4.29 -4.07 11.84
N THR A 16 4.39 -4.62 13.05
CA THR A 16 4.93 -3.91 14.23
C THR A 16 6.33 -3.33 14.00
N GLY A 17 7.19 -4.01 13.23
CA GLY A 17 8.55 -3.55 12.90
C GLY A 17 8.62 -2.24 12.11
N MET A 18 7.51 -1.84 11.46
CA MET A 18 7.42 -0.60 10.69
C MET A 18 7.03 0.62 11.53
N SER A 19 6.65 0.40 12.80
CA SER A 19 6.21 1.45 13.73
C SER A 19 7.32 2.04 14.59
N GLU A 20 8.49 1.38 14.66
CA GLU A 20 9.60 1.80 15.51
C GLU A 20 10.40 2.96 14.89
N ALA A 21 10.70 3.98 15.69
CA ALA A 21 11.53 5.10 15.30
C ALA A 21 12.33 5.65 16.48
N ALA A 22 13.54 6.16 16.19
CA ALA A 22 14.30 6.92 17.18
C ALA A 22 13.60 8.27 17.47
N PRO A 23 13.73 8.82 18.69
CA PRO A 23 13.12 10.12 19.01
C PRO A 23 13.53 11.21 18.01
N GLY A 24 12.55 11.86 17.39
CA GLY A 24 12.75 12.93 16.41
C GLY A 24 12.93 12.45 14.96
N TYR A 25 12.79 11.15 14.69
CA TYR A 25 12.76 10.59 13.34
C TYR A 25 11.40 9.97 13.04
N ASP A 26 11.03 9.98 11.76
CA ASP A 26 9.84 9.29 11.27
C ASP A 26 10.10 7.77 11.22
N SER A 27 9.05 6.99 11.48
CA SER A 27 9.11 5.54 11.35
C SER A 27 9.21 5.12 9.88
N PRO A 28 9.70 3.90 9.60
CA PRO A 28 9.69 3.35 8.25
C PRO A 28 8.32 3.44 7.58
N LEU A 29 7.23 3.19 8.33
CA LEU A 29 5.86 3.29 7.80
C LEU A 29 5.48 4.71 7.40
N GLN A 30 5.86 5.71 8.20
CA GLN A 30 5.58 7.12 7.90
C GLN A 30 6.31 7.54 6.62
N ILE A 31 7.60 7.22 6.51
CA ILE A 31 8.41 7.51 5.32
C ILE A 31 7.83 6.81 4.09
N ALA A 32 7.46 5.54 4.21
CA ALA A 32 6.84 4.79 3.12
C ALA A 32 5.52 5.42 2.69
N SER A 33 4.67 5.81 3.64
CA SER A 33 3.38 6.45 3.37
C SER A 33 3.54 7.76 2.60
N ASP A 34 4.53 8.59 2.97
CA ASP A 34 4.81 9.85 2.27
C ASP A 34 5.29 9.61 0.83
N ILE A 35 6.14 8.60 0.61
CA ILE A 35 6.60 8.23 -0.74
C ILE A 35 5.43 7.70 -1.58
N LEU A 36 4.56 6.86 -1.02
CA LEU A 36 3.38 6.33 -1.72
C LEU A 36 2.43 7.45 -2.12
N GLN A 37 2.19 8.40 -1.22
CA GLN A 37 1.40 9.61 -1.52
C GLN A 37 1.99 10.38 -2.69
N MET A 38 3.31 10.62 -2.69
CA MET A 38 3.99 11.33 -3.77
C MET A 38 3.85 10.58 -5.12
N ILE A 39 3.99 9.25 -5.12
CA ILE A 39 3.82 8.42 -6.32
C ILE A 39 2.39 8.53 -6.86
N VAL A 40 1.38 8.34 -6.01
CA VAL A 40 -0.03 8.35 -6.40
C VAL A 40 -0.47 9.73 -6.87
N GLN A 41 -0.12 10.79 -6.13
CA GLN A 41 -0.41 12.17 -6.54
C GLN A 41 0.18 12.47 -7.92
N ARG A 42 1.44 12.10 -8.16
CA ARG A 42 2.09 12.31 -9.45
C ARG A 42 1.37 11.58 -10.58
N LYS A 43 1.00 10.31 -10.39
CA LYS A 43 0.26 9.52 -11.40
C LYS A 43 -1.12 10.12 -11.69
N MET A 44 -1.82 10.61 -10.67
CA MET A 44 -3.12 11.30 -10.81
C MET A 44 -3.00 12.61 -11.61
N PHE A 45 -2.02 13.47 -11.28
CA PHE A 45 -1.85 14.76 -11.97
C PHE A 45 -1.35 14.64 -13.40
N GLN A 46 -0.68 13.55 -13.74
CA GLN A 46 -0.22 13.27 -15.11
C GLN A 46 -1.33 12.71 -16.00
N GLU A 47 -2.55 12.52 -15.48
CA GLU A 47 -3.67 11.82 -16.15
C GLU A 47 -3.20 10.51 -16.78
N SER A 48 -2.34 9.78 -16.06
CA SER A 48 -1.74 8.56 -16.61
C SER A 48 -2.81 7.49 -16.80
N LYS A 49 -2.65 6.67 -17.85
CA LYS A 49 -3.45 5.46 -18.06
C LYS A 49 -2.98 4.27 -17.24
N ASP A 50 -1.97 4.47 -16.39
CA ASP A 50 -1.40 3.43 -15.56
C ASP A 50 -2.41 2.95 -14.53
N GLU A 51 -2.35 1.65 -14.25
CA GLU A 51 -3.15 1.02 -13.21
C GLU A 51 -2.27 0.75 -11.99
N LEU A 52 -2.84 1.01 -10.81
CA LEU A 52 -2.18 0.79 -9.54
C LEU A 52 -3.01 -0.16 -8.70
N ALA A 53 -2.34 -0.97 -7.89
CA ALA A 53 -2.92 -1.75 -6.81
C ALA A 53 -2.23 -1.39 -5.50
N LEU A 54 -2.95 -1.45 -4.38
CA LEU A 54 -2.41 -1.30 -3.03
C LEU A 54 -2.67 -2.58 -2.24
N ILE A 55 -1.59 -3.18 -1.76
CA ILE A 55 -1.58 -4.40 -0.96
C ILE A 55 -0.86 -4.09 0.35
N LEU A 56 -1.51 -4.38 1.48
CA LEU A 56 -0.92 -4.27 2.80
C LEU A 56 -0.65 -5.68 3.34
N PHE A 57 0.54 -5.94 3.86
CA PHE A 57 0.87 -7.18 4.54
C PHE A 57 1.29 -6.91 5.99
N GLY A 58 1.08 -7.90 6.86
CA GLY A 58 1.14 -7.73 8.31
C GLY A 58 -0.15 -7.13 8.88
N ALA A 59 -1.29 -7.17 8.18
CA ALA A 59 -2.58 -6.67 8.66
C ALA A 59 -3.22 -7.55 9.74
N ASP A 60 -4.16 -7.02 10.52
CA ASP A 60 -4.85 -7.79 11.57
C ASP A 60 -5.80 -8.87 11.03
N GLU A 61 -6.27 -8.69 9.80
CA GLU A 61 -7.15 -9.61 9.09
C GLU A 61 -6.60 -9.94 7.71
N SER A 62 -7.25 -10.87 7.00
CA SER A 62 -6.90 -11.22 5.63
C SER A 62 -8.08 -10.92 4.72
N ASN A 63 -7.86 -10.07 3.72
CA ASN A 63 -8.82 -9.73 2.70
C ASN A 63 -8.12 -9.80 1.33
N ASN A 64 -7.90 -11.01 0.87
CA ASN A 64 -7.34 -11.30 -0.44
C ASN A 64 -7.87 -12.66 -0.94
N ASP A 65 -7.91 -12.84 -2.26
CA ASP A 65 -8.49 -14.02 -2.90
C ASP A 65 -7.69 -15.33 -2.68
N LEU A 66 -6.47 -15.23 -2.15
CA LEU A 66 -5.56 -16.36 -1.94
C LEU A 66 -5.52 -16.84 -0.48
N ALA A 67 -6.18 -16.12 0.44
CA ALA A 67 -6.16 -16.45 1.85
C ALA A 67 -6.86 -17.78 2.12
N ASP A 68 -6.16 -18.70 2.77
CA ASP A 68 -6.74 -19.93 3.31
C ASP A 68 -6.43 -20.06 4.82
N GLU A 69 -6.50 -21.27 5.38
CA GLU A 69 -6.22 -21.49 6.81
C GLU A 69 -4.74 -21.26 7.16
N ASP A 70 -3.83 -21.52 6.23
CA ASP A 70 -2.38 -21.56 6.48
C ASP A 70 -1.58 -20.55 5.62
N ASN A 71 -2.13 -20.10 4.49
CA ASN A 71 -1.44 -19.31 3.47
C ASN A 71 -2.08 -17.93 3.28
N TYR A 72 -1.25 -16.97 2.85
CA TYR A 72 -1.65 -15.60 2.51
C TYR A 72 -2.48 -14.90 3.61
N ARG A 73 -2.19 -15.25 4.86
CA ARG A 73 -2.75 -14.63 6.05
C ARG A 73 -2.21 -13.22 6.22
N ASN A 74 -2.94 -12.38 6.95
CA ASN A 74 -2.55 -11.02 7.33
C ASN A 74 -2.23 -10.12 6.12
N ILE A 75 -2.87 -10.38 4.98
CA ILE A 75 -2.69 -9.62 3.73
C ILE A 75 -4.05 -9.07 3.28
N ASN A 76 -4.08 -7.78 3.00
CA ASN A 76 -5.26 -7.07 2.49
C ASN A 76 -4.96 -6.43 1.14
N VAL A 77 -5.77 -6.75 0.12
CA VAL A 77 -5.83 -5.98 -1.13
C VAL A 77 -6.79 -4.82 -0.91
N VAL A 78 -6.25 -3.67 -0.53
CA VAL A 78 -7.04 -2.48 -0.15
C VAL A 78 -7.53 -1.71 -1.37
N PHE A 79 -6.75 -1.74 -2.45
CA PHE A 79 -7.14 -1.16 -3.73
C PHE A 79 -6.80 -2.15 -4.85
N PRO A 80 -7.81 -2.69 -5.57
CA PRO A 80 -7.54 -3.60 -6.68
C PRO A 80 -6.88 -2.85 -7.84
N LEU A 81 -6.26 -3.59 -8.77
CA LEU A 81 -5.58 -3.00 -9.93
C LEU A 81 -6.56 -2.14 -10.73
N SER A 82 -6.39 -0.82 -10.67
CA SER A 82 -7.33 0.17 -11.21
C SER A 82 -6.63 1.53 -11.46
N PRO A 83 -7.20 2.43 -12.28
CA PRO A 83 -6.63 3.75 -12.48
C PRO A 83 -6.44 4.53 -11.17
N ALA A 84 -5.33 5.27 -11.07
CA ALA A 84 -5.06 6.13 -9.92
C ALA A 84 -6.23 7.10 -9.68
N ASN A 85 -6.73 7.15 -8.46
CA ASN A 85 -7.83 8.04 -8.11
C ASN A 85 -7.70 8.53 -6.66
N TRP A 86 -8.60 9.44 -6.29
CA TRP A 86 -8.62 10.03 -4.95
C TRP A 86 -8.85 8.99 -3.85
N HIS A 87 -9.61 7.92 -4.13
CA HIS A 87 -9.83 6.85 -3.17
C HIS A 87 -8.52 6.12 -2.81
N LEU A 88 -7.68 5.77 -3.79
CA LEU A 88 -6.35 5.21 -3.52
C LEU A 88 -5.50 6.14 -2.65
N PHE A 89 -5.53 7.45 -2.91
CA PHE A 89 -4.82 8.43 -2.11
C PHE A 89 -5.32 8.46 -0.66
N GLU A 90 -6.64 8.44 -0.45
CA GLU A 90 -7.24 8.37 0.89
C GLU A 90 -6.90 7.08 1.63
N GLU A 91 -6.84 5.94 0.95
CA GLU A 91 -6.46 4.67 1.57
C GLU A 91 -5.01 4.70 2.08
N ILE A 92 -4.09 5.34 1.33
CA ILE A 92 -2.71 5.52 1.79
C ILE A 92 -2.64 6.37 3.07
N GLN A 93 -3.47 7.42 3.19
CA GLN A 93 -3.53 8.25 4.40
C GLN A 93 -4.04 7.49 5.64
N LYS A 94 -4.85 6.44 5.42
CA LYS A 94 -5.42 5.62 6.49
C LYS A 94 -4.48 4.52 6.94
N ILE A 95 -3.37 4.28 6.23
CA ILE A 95 -2.38 3.28 6.61
C ILE A 95 -1.89 3.57 8.03
N LYS A 96 -1.98 2.54 8.87
CA LYS A 96 -1.55 2.56 10.26
C LYS A 96 -0.82 1.26 10.55
N PRO A 97 0.11 1.27 11.52
CA PRO A 97 0.74 0.05 11.95
C PRO A 97 -0.31 -0.89 12.56
N SER A 98 -0.16 -2.18 12.30
CA SER A 98 -0.94 -3.24 12.91
C SER A 98 -0.31 -3.69 14.22
N ASN A 99 -0.99 -4.61 14.92
CA ASN A 99 -0.43 -5.27 16.09
C ASN A 99 0.23 -6.61 15.76
N ASN A 100 0.31 -6.97 14.48
CA ASN A 100 0.87 -8.23 14.03
C ASN A 100 2.27 -8.05 13.44
N PRO A 101 3.15 -9.05 13.63
CA PRO A 101 4.38 -9.12 12.85
C PRO A 101 4.06 -9.31 11.36
N ALA A 102 5.01 -8.99 10.50
CA ALA A 102 4.86 -9.10 9.05
C ALA A 102 5.09 -10.53 8.54
N ASP A 103 5.64 -11.39 9.41
CA ASP A 103 6.05 -12.79 9.23
C ASP A 103 4.99 -13.82 9.65
#